data_AF-A0A9D1RSX6-F1
#
_entry.id   AF-A0A9D1RSX6-F1
#
_cell.length_a   1.000
_cell.length_b   1.000
_cell.length_c   1.000
_cell.angle_alpha   90.00
_cell.angle_beta   90.00
_cell.angle_gamma   90.00
#
_symmetry.space_group_name_H-M   'P 1'
#
loop_
_entity.id
_entity.type
_entity.pdbx_description
1 polymer ?
#
loop_
_entity_poly.entity_id
_entity_poly.type
_entity_poly.pdbx_seq_one_letter_code
_entity_poly.pdbx_strand_id
1 'polypeptide(L)'
;NVVGCCLWFCYGSDHKIAPRIRIEERNNISFAVSCRHCEDPLCVKGCISGALSIVDGAVHIDTDKCVGCCTCILLCPYGALSHNEAGAVQKCELCQKNEFGVPMCVQGCPNKAIVYEER
;
A
#
# COMPACT_ATOMS: atom_id res chain seq x y z
N ASN A 1 -0.10 -25.93 -20.56
CA ASN A 1 -0.96 -26.22 -19.39
C ASN A 1 -0.32 -25.76 -18.07
N VAL A 2 -0.02 -24.46 -17.94
CA VAL A 2 0.65 -23.89 -16.76
C VAL A 2 -0.32 -23.09 -15.87
N VAL A 3 -1.62 -23.18 -16.14
CA VAL A 3 -2.67 -22.40 -15.46
C VAL A 3 -3.10 -23.03 -14.12
N GLY A 4 -2.55 -24.19 -13.74
CA GLY A 4 -3.00 -24.98 -12.59
C GLY A 4 -2.16 -24.87 -11.31
N CYS A 5 -1.01 -24.20 -11.32
CA CYS A 5 -0.09 -24.25 -10.18
C CYS A 5 -0.37 -23.21 -9.08
N CYS A 6 -1.02 -22.08 -9.40
CA CYS A 6 -1.29 -21.04 -8.39
C CYS A 6 -2.52 -21.33 -7.50
N LEU A 7 -3.44 -22.20 -7.92
CA LEU A 7 -4.70 -22.43 -7.19
C LEU A 7 -4.57 -23.49 -6.09
N TRP A 8 -3.60 -24.41 -6.18
CA TRP A 8 -3.51 -25.53 -5.24
C TRP A 8 -2.68 -25.21 -3.98
N PHE A 9 -1.71 -24.29 -4.08
CA PHE A 9 -0.86 -23.93 -2.94
C PHE A 9 -1.51 -22.97 -1.93
N CYS A 10 -2.63 -22.32 -2.27
CA CYS A 10 -3.33 -21.40 -1.37
C CYS A 10 -4.58 -22.01 -0.70
N TYR A 11 -4.97 -23.24 -1.01
CA TYR A 11 -6.25 -23.82 -0.56
C TYR A 11 -6.26 -24.31 0.90
N GLY A 12 -5.21 -24.03 1.69
CA GLY A 12 -5.06 -24.57 3.05
C GLY A 12 -4.37 -23.65 4.05
N SER A 13 -4.21 -22.36 3.76
CA SER A 13 -3.62 -21.43 4.71
C SER A 13 -4.62 -20.32 4.99
N ASP A 14 -5.01 -20.19 6.27
CA ASP A 14 -5.82 -19.10 6.82
C ASP A 14 -5.05 -17.75 6.83
N HIS A 15 -4.24 -17.51 5.79
CA HIS A 15 -3.42 -16.32 5.64
C HIS A 15 -4.26 -15.23 5.01
N LYS A 16 -4.75 -14.32 5.86
CA LYS A 16 -5.42 -13.11 5.41
C LYS A 16 -4.42 -12.22 4.66
N ILE A 17 -4.67 -12.06 3.37
CA ILE A 17 -3.87 -11.16 2.52
C ILE A 17 -4.24 -9.72 2.89
N ALA A 18 -3.27 -8.95 3.39
CA ALA A 18 -3.42 -7.54 3.74
C ALA A 18 -2.68 -6.65 2.72
N PRO A 19 -3.27 -6.38 1.54
CA PRO A 19 -2.60 -5.62 0.50
C PRO A 19 -2.46 -4.14 0.91
N ARG A 20 -1.31 -3.54 0.55
CA ARG A 20 -1.01 -2.12 0.81
C ARG A 20 -1.46 -1.17 -0.32
N ILE A 21 -1.93 -1.74 -1.42
CA ILE A 21 -2.56 -1.04 -2.54
C ILE A 21 -3.96 -1.61 -2.77
N ARG A 22 -4.83 -0.85 -3.42
CA ARG A 22 -6.19 -1.31 -3.78
C ARG A 22 -6.38 -1.21 -5.28
N ILE A 23 -7.12 -2.15 -5.86
CA ILE A 23 -7.58 -2.05 -7.24
C ILE A 23 -9.03 -1.60 -7.16
N GLU A 24 -9.31 -0.46 -7.77
CA GLU A 24 -10.67 0.04 -7.92
C GLU A 24 -11.11 -0.24 -9.36
N GLU A 25 -12.33 -0.77 -9.51
CA GLU A 25 -12.87 -1.19 -10.79
C GLU A 25 -14.24 -0.54 -11.01
N ARG A 26 -14.44 0.03 -12.19
CA ARG A 26 -15.74 0.54 -12.62
C ARG A 26 -15.91 0.33 -14.11
N ASN A 27 -16.97 -0.37 -14.50
CA ASN A 27 -17.19 -0.81 -15.89
C ASN A 27 -15.96 -1.61 -16.38
N ASN A 28 -15.38 -1.20 -17.51
CA ASN A 28 -14.19 -1.83 -18.11
C ASN A 28 -12.89 -1.05 -17.79
N ILE A 29 -12.89 -0.24 -16.73
CA ILE A 29 -11.72 0.51 -16.29
C ILE A 29 -11.31 -0.01 -14.91
N SER A 30 -10.05 -0.44 -14.81
CA SER A 30 -9.40 -0.79 -13.55
C SER A 30 -8.21 0.13 -13.32
N PHE A 31 -8.03 0.59 -12.09
CA PHE A 31 -6.86 1.39 -11.72
C PHE A 31 -6.35 1.02 -10.33
N ALA A 32 -5.02 1.01 -10.19
CA ALA A 32 -4.37 0.75 -8.93
C ALA A 32 -4.25 2.04 -8.09
N VAL A 33 -4.92 2.06 -6.96
CA VAL A 33 -4.77 3.08 -5.92
C VAL A 33 -3.59 2.73 -5.04
N SER A 34 -2.56 3.56 -5.09
CA SER A 34 -1.33 3.42 -4.33
C SER A 34 -0.88 4.78 -3.77
N CYS A 35 -0.07 4.75 -2.70
CA CYS A 35 0.52 5.98 -2.17
C CYS A 35 1.44 6.60 -3.22
N ARG A 36 1.32 7.91 -3.41
CA ARG A 36 2.14 8.67 -4.36
C ARG A 36 3.46 9.14 -3.78
N HIS A 37 3.71 8.93 -2.48
CA HIS A 37 4.89 9.42 -1.76
C HIS A 37 5.18 10.89 -2.10
N CYS A 38 4.16 11.74 -1.92
CA CYS A 38 4.22 13.15 -2.31
C CYS A 38 5.40 13.86 -1.64
N GLU A 39 6.02 14.79 -2.36
CA GLU A 39 7.07 15.68 -1.84
C GLU A 39 6.55 16.60 -0.73
N ASP A 40 5.31 17.07 -0.86
CA ASP A 40 4.60 17.85 0.16
C ASP A 40 3.34 17.11 0.69
N PRO A 41 3.49 16.11 1.57
CA PRO A 41 2.41 15.21 1.96
C PRO A 41 1.50 15.81 3.03
N LEU A 42 0.24 16.12 2.64
CA LEU A 42 -0.81 16.55 3.58
C LEU A 42 -1.06 15.55 4.71
N CYS A 43 -0.90 14.25 4.43
CA CYS A 43 -1.06 13.19 5.43
C CYS A 43 -0.01 13.24 6.55
N VAL A 44 1.20 13.73 6.26
CA VAL A 44 2.24 13.99 7.28
C VAL A 44 1.87 15.25 8.06
N LYS A 45 1.55 16.35 7.38
CA LYS A 45 1.18 17.63 8.01
C LYS A 45 -0.01 17.52 8.97
N GLY A 46 -1.00 16.71 8.63
CA GLY A 46 -2.20 16.52 9.44
C GLY A 46 -2.10 15.39 10.46
N CYS A 47 -0.96 14.70 10.58
CA CYS A 47 -0.82 13.63 11.57
C CYS A 47 -0.67 14.22 12.98
N ILE A 48 -1.74 14.18 13.77
CA ILE A 48 -1.75 14.74 15.12
C ILE A 48 -0.81 14.01 16.10
N SER A 49 -0.51 12.73 15.85
CA SER A 49 0.39 11.95 16.71
C SER A 49 1.85 11.97 16.24
N GLY A 50 2.15 12.62 15.11
CA GLY A 50 3.50 12.62 14.54
C GLY A 50 3.99 11.26 14.06
N ALA A 51 3.08 10.32 13.77
CA ALA A 51 3.39 8.97 13.31
C ALA A 51 3.88 8.91 11.85
N LEU A 52 3.58 9.92 11.04
CA LEU A 52 4.01 9.98 9.64
C LEU A 52 5.21 10.90 9.49
N SER A 53 6.20 10.48 8.69
CA SER A 53 7.40 11.25 8.36
C SER A 53 7.88 10.95 6.94
N ILE A 54 8.83 11.73 6.42
CA ILE A 54 9.49 11.45 5.13
C ILE A 54 10.88 10.89 5.43
N VAL A 55 11.20 9.74 4.84
CA VAL A 55 12.51 9.08 4.92
C VAL A 55 12.89 8.68 3.50
N ASP A 56 14.05 9.14 3.02
CA ASP A 56 14.56 8.84 1.67
C ASP A 56 13.54 9.13 0.55
N GLY A 57 12.84 10.25 0.65
CA GLY A 57 11.80 10.67 -0.31
C GLY A 57 10.50 9.86 -0.23
N ALA A 58 10.41 8.84 0.63
CA ALA A 58 9.21 8.08 0.86
C ALA A 58 8.52 8.49 2.16
N VAL A 59 7.20 8.71 2.11
CA VAL A 59 6.41 8.81 3.34
C VAL A 59 6.46 7.47 4.09
N HIS A 60 6.79 7.49 5.39
CA HIS A 60 6.82 6.33 6.28
C HIS A 60 5.77 6.45 7.39
N ILE A 61 5.30 5.32 7.92
CA ILE A 61 4.41 5.25 9.09
C ILE A 61 5.10 4.50 10.23
N ASP A 62 5.29 5.20 11.35
CA ASP A 62 5.60 4.62 12.65
C ASP A 62 4.30 4.10 13.28
N THR A 63 4.09 2.78 13.24
CA THR A 63 2.87 2.15 13.73
C THR A 63 2.71 2.27 15.24
N ASP A 64 3.80 2.39 15.98
CA ASP A 64 3.77 2.44 17.45
C ASP A 64 3.31 3.81 17.94
N LYS A 65 3.54 4.86 17.14
CA LYS A 65 3.01 6.22 17.38
C LYS A 65 1.62 6.44 16.79
N CYS A 66 1.11 5.53 15.97
CA CYS A 66 -0.17 5.72 15.29
C CYS A 66 -1.33 5.48 16.24
N VAL A 67 -2.11 6.52 16.53
CA VAL A 67 -3.30 6.43 17.40
C VAL A 67 -4.60 6.13 16.66
N GLY A 68 -4.53 5.85 15.35
CA GLY A 68 -5.71 5.49 14.56
C GLY A 68 -6.75 6.61 14.36
N CYS A 69 -6.37 7.89 14.51
CA CYS A 69 -7.29 9.03 14.40
C CYS A 69 -7.88 9.32 12.99
N CYS A 70 -7.45 8.59 11.96
CA CYS A 70 -7.93 8.71 10.57
C CYS A 70 -7.68 10.07 9.86
N THR A 71 -7.13 11.10 10.50
CA THR A 71 -6.94 12.43 9.88
C THR A 71 -6.14 12.37 8.58
N CYS A 72 -5.09 11.55 8.55
CA CYS A 72 -4.26 11.36 7.36
C CYS A 72 -5.00 10.66 6.21
N ILE A 73 -6.03 9.85 6.49
CA ILE A 73 -6.89 9.25 5.46
C ILE A 73 -7.77 10.33 4.82
N LEU A 74 -8.40 11.16 5.64
CA LEU A 74 -9.27 12.25 5.18
C LEU A 74 -8.53 13.28 4.34
N LEU A 75 -7.26 13.57 4.69
CA LEU A 75 -6.45 14.56 3.99
C LEU A 75 -5.80 14.03 2.70
N CYS A 76 -5.86 12.73 2.41
CA CYS A 76 -5.22 12.20 1.22
C CYS A 76 -6.10 12.38 -0.01
N PRO A 77 -5.72 13.23 -0.99
CA PRO A 77 -6.54 13.47 -2.18
C PRO A 77 -6.61 12.24 -3.09
N TYR A 78 -5.71 11.27 -2.91
CA TYR A 78 -5.65 10.04 -3.70
C TYR A 78 -6.36 8.85 -3.05
N GLY A 79 -6.87 9.00 -1.82
CA GLY A 79 -7.50 7.89 -1.08
C GLY A 79 -6.55 6.70 -0.82
N ALA A 80 -5.24 6.96 -0.73
CA ALA A 80 -4.22 5.91 -0.72
C ALA A 80 -3.94 5.27 0.66
N LEU A 81 -4.57 5.77 1.72
CA LEU A 81 -4.42 5.26 3.08
C LEU A 81 -5.69 4.52 3.51
N SER A 82 -5.54 3.50 4.35
CA SER A 82 -6.63 2.74 4.95
C SER A 82 -6.24 2.31 6.37
N HIS A 83 -7.17 1.72 7.13
CA HIS A 83 -6.83 1.07 8.41
C HIS A 83 -6.39 -0.36 8.19
N ASN A 84 -5.44 -0.81 9.01
CA ASN A 84 -5.18 -2.23 9.21
C ASN A 84 -6.14 -2.79 10.27
N GLU A 85 -6.06 -4.09 10.50
CA GLU A 85 -6.94 -4.80 11.44
C GLU A 85 -6.68 -4.42 12.91
N ALA A 86 -5.48 -3.93 13.22
CA ALA A 86 -5.13 -3.41 14.53
C ALA A 86 -5.60 -1.96 14.76
N GLY A 87 -6.30 -1.36 13.79
CA GLY A 87 -6.78 0.03 13.86
C GLY A 87 -5.73 1.08 13.50
N ALA A 88 -4.46 0.71 13.34
CA ALA A 88 -3.43 1.62 12.86
C ALA A 88 -3.59 1.89 11.35
N VAL A 89 -3.13 3.06 10.91
CA VAL A 89 -3.19 3.41 9.49
C VAL A 89 -2.11 2.66 8.70
N GLN A 90 -2.46 2.26 7.49
CA GLN A 90 -1.60 1.58 6.54
C GLN A 90 -1.68 2.18 5.15
N LYS A 91 -0.62 1.99 4.36
CA LYS A 91 -0.51 2.39 2.96
C LYS A 91 0.64 1.66 2.28
N CYS A 92 0.87 1.94 1.01
CA CYS A 92 2.09 1.54 0.30
C CYS A 92 3.34 2.16 0.95
N GLU A 93 4.34 1.31 1.22
CA GLU A 93 5.67 1.65 1.77
C GLU A 93 6.78 1.28 0.75
N LEU A 94 6.46 1.28 -0.55
CA LEU A 94 7.33 0.84 -1.65
C LEU A 94 7.95 -0.55 -1.48
N CYS A 95 7.38 -1.38 -0.60
CA CYS A 95 7.91 -2.69 -0.23
C CYS A 95 9.38 -2.68 0.24
N GLN A 96 9.86 -1.58 0.83
CA GLN A 96 11.25 -1.43 1.28
C GLN A 96 11.72 -2.48 2.31
N LYS A 97 10.79 -3.17 2.98
CA LYS A 97 11.08 -4.20 3.99
C LYS A 97 10.82 -5.64 3.51
N ASN A 98 10.67 -5.88 2.21
CA ASN A 98 10.45 -7.23 1.69
C ASN A 98 11.76 -7.96 1.36
N GLU A 99 11.69 -9.28 1.20
CA GLU A 99 12.86 -10.13 0.88
C GLU A 99 13.13 -10.26 -0.62
N PHE A 100 12.23 -9.75 -1.46
CA PHE A 100 12.24 -9.99 -2.91
C PHE A 100 12.97 -8.90 -3.70
N GLY A 101 13.31 -7.77 -3.08
CA GLY A 101 14.04 -6.66 -3.70
C GLY A 101 13.24 -5.86 -4.75
N VAL A 102 11.98 -6.22 -4.99
CA VAL A 102 11.05 -5.51 -5.89
C VAL A 102 9.66 -5.42 -5.26
N PRO A 103 8.85 -4.39 -5.58
CA PRO A 103 7.49 -4.31 -5.07
C PRO A 103 6.63 -5.50 -5.49
N MET A 104 5.95 -6.13 -4.52
CA MET A 104 5.11 -7.31 -4.79
C MET A 104 3.94 -7.01 -5.73
N CYS A 105 3.45 -5.77 -5.75
CA CYS A 105 2.41 -5.36 -6.68
C CYS A 105 2.89 -5.31 -8.13
N VAL A 106 4.18 -5.03 -8.36
CA VAL A 106 4.79 -5.05 -9.70
C VAL A 106 5.02 -6.49 -10.13
N GLN A 107 5.65 -7.29 -9.28
CA GLN A 107 5.93 -8.70 -9.56
C GLN A 107 4.65 -9.53 -9.75
N GLY A 108 3.62 -9.24 -8.96
CA GLY A 108 2.36 -9.97 -8.97
C GLY A 108 1.36 -9.54 -10.05
N CYS A 109 1.59 -8.44 -10.77
CA CYS A 109 0.62 -7.94 -11.74
C CYS A 109 0.64 -8.81 -13.02
N PRO A 110 -0.43 -9.56 -13.34
CA PRO A 110 -0.45 -10.44 -14.52
C PRO A 110 -0.41 -9.64 -15.83
N ASN A 111 -0.96 -8.43 -15.81
CA ASN A 111 -1.03 -7.54 -16.97
C ASN A 111 0.22 -6.66 -17.13
N LYS A 112 1.16 -6.73 -16.18
CA LYS A 112 2.35 -5.84 -16.12
C LYS A 112 1.98 -4.35 -16.21
N ALA A 113 0.84 -3.98 -15.65
CA ALA A 113 0.31 -2.61 -15.70
C ALA A 113 0.99 -1.65 -14.70
N ILE A 114 1.73 -2.20 -13.73
CA ILE A 114 2.43 -1.43 -12.70
C ILE A 114 3.92 -1.59 -12.95
N VAL A 115 4.64 -0.47 -13.01
CA VAL A 115 6.09 -0.41 -13.24
C VAL A 115 6.74 0.33 -12.07
N TYR A 116 7.95 -0.10 -11.68
CA TYR A 116 8.74 0.53 -10.62
C TYR A 116 10.11 0.91 -11.18
N GLU A 117 10.39 2.20 -11.17
CA GLU A 117 11.60 2.82 -11.72
C GLU A 117 12.08 3.90 -10.74
N GLU A 118 13.39 4.11 -10.69
CA GLU A 118 13.99 5.26 -10.00
C GLU A 118 13.73 6.52 -10.83
N ARG A 119 13.50 7.65 -10.15
CA ARG A 119 13.12 8.92 -10.76
C ARG A 119 14.15 10.00 -10.50
#